data_AF-A0A2S2E375-F1
#
_entry.id   AF-A0A2S2E375-F1
#
_cell.length_a   1.000
_cell.length_b   1.000
_cell.length_c   1.000
_cell.angle_alpha   90.00
_cell.angle_beta   90.00
_cell.angle_gamma   90.00
#
_symmetry.space_group_name_H-M   'P 1'
#
loop_
_entity.id
_entity.type
_entity.pdbx_description
1 polymer ?
#
loop_
_entity_poly.entity_id
_entity_poly.type
_entity_poly.pdbx_seq_one_letter_code
_entity_poly.pdbx_strand_id
1 'polypeptide(L)'
;MDKRSLIHVRLSPNQDVVSLNEEQLIQRLFTWQSKGNWNQLAYVAAQIDPGQPLAKKICGYLFKARFELGDFRALLNDAHERWALGDRQSAVVMAITTAQRYYGQHEEACKLMHELISKGDAQASLYHQYGLLLSELGRRNEALTALNQAIKLAPDKVASYWARAPLVRTLAMTDIEAMIQRFEELPESRNPAPLAYAIGKALEAYPDKRADSFQWYQVGAQKMRDRLSRAAHSEQRELSLLHSVFCSAGTVDIKSPERQQKAKGPIFICGLPRSGTSLLESILATHKQILPRGESLALAQATQHVLQHEGISKFGYQWVNQLDARQWQAIGDNYLERQQAGNNEFITDKMPHNFKSLGIIARALPNARIIHCRRQPRDLYWACFRQLFANGHEYTYDFTRMHQYYQSYRKLMTLWDLQLPGRIYHLDYERLVTQTDAVLQELSEFIGCESDFDWRGFHLAGRPMATLSSEQVRQPLYATGIENWRRFESQLEPIYNQLGLMDTG
;
A
#
# COMPACT_ATOMS: atom_id res chain seq x y z
N MET A 1 17.40 9.57 48.14
CA MET A 1 16.00 9.42 47.66
C MET A 1 15.83 10.36 46.49
N ASP A 2 15.92 9.82 45.29
CA ASP A 2 15.94 10.57 44.04
C ASP A 2 14.54 11.11 43.73
N LYS A 3 14.36 12.45 43.68
CA LYS A 3 13.10 13.06 43.26
C LYS A 3 12.97 12.84 41.74
N ARG A 4 12.47 11.67 41.33
CA ARG A 4 12.08 11.43 39.93
C ARG A 4 11.09 12.54 39.54
N SER A 5 11.48 13.41 38.62
CA SER A 5 10.63 14.47 38.09
C SER A 5 9.35 13.87 37.55
N LEU A 6 8.20 14.32 38.05
CA LEU A 6 6.90 13.90 37.55
C LEU A 6 6.66 14.54 36.18
N ILE A 7 6.15 13.73 35.26
CA ILE A 7 5.78 14.12 33.90
C ILE A 7 4.28 14.35 33.91
N HIS A 8 3.87 15.55 33.50
CA HIS A 8 2.48 15.96 33.47
C HIS A 8 1.95 15.87 32.05
N VAL A 9 1.01 14.95 31.81
CA VAL A 9 0.41 14.73 30.49
C VAL A 9 -1.09 14.54 30.60
N ARG A 10 -1.83 14.95 29.57
CA ARG A 10 -3.23 14.55 29.40
C ARG A 10 -3.29 13.22 28.66
N LEU A 11 -4.11 12.28 29.12
CA LEU A 11 -4.27 10.98 28.47
C LEU A 11 -5.26 11.02 27.29
N SER A 12 -6.11 12.04 27.22
CA SER A 12 -6.96 12.37 26.06
C SER A 12 -7.34 13.87 26.09
N PRO A 13 -7.84 14.45 24.98
CA PRO A 13 -8.13 15.89 24.89
C PRO A 13 -9.05 16.44 25.99
N ASN A 14 -9.99 15.62 26.46
CA ASN A 14 -11.03 16.00 27.43
C ASN A 14 -10.78 15.44 28.84
N GLN A 15 -9.58 14.93 29.12
CA GLN A 15 -9.21 14.42 30.45
C GLN A 15 -8.28 15.38 31.19
N ASP A 16 -8.34 15.31 32.52
CA ASP A 16 -7.44 16.04 33.41
C ASP A 16 -5.98 15.60 33.23
N VAL A 17 -5.07 16.50 33.62
CA VAL A 17 -3.63 16.24 33.60
C VAL A 17 -3.29 15.19 34.65
N VAL A 18 -2.59 14.13 34.22
CA VAL A 18 -2.10 13.06 35.09
C VAL A 18 -0.60 13.23 35.29
N SER A 19 -0.14 12.99 36.52
CA SER A 19 1.28 13.00 36.87
C SER A 19 1.82 11.57 36.87
N LEU A 20 2.80 11.29 36.00
CA LEU A 20 3.42 9.98 35.84
C LEU A 20 4.92 10.10 36.05
N ASN A 21 5.55 9.07 36.61
CA ASN A 21 7.01 8.95 36.48
C ASN A 21 7.38 8.37 35.08
N GLU A 22 8.67 8.44 34.73
CA GLU A 22 9.18 7.97 33.43
C GLU A 22 8.77 6.52 33.11
N GLU A 23 8.90 5.63 34.09
CA GLU A 23 8.64 4.19 33.94
C GLU A 23 7.15 3.92 33.69
N GLN A 24 6.27 4.60 34.44
CA GLN A 24 4.82 4.54 34.25
C GLN A 24 4.40 5.04 32.86
N LEU A 25 5.03 6.10 32.36
CA LEU A 25 4.76 6.60 31.01
C LEU A 25 5.18 5.58 29.95
N ILE A 26 6.41 5.06 30.02
CA ILE A 26 6.92 4.07 29.05
C ILE A 26 6.05 2.81 29.05
N GLN A 27 5.66 2.31 30.23
CA GLN A 27 4.80 1.13 30.34
C GLN A 27 3.42 1.36 29.68
N ARG A 28 2.85 2.56 29.82
CA ARG A 28 1.60 2.94 29.14
C ARG A 28 1.78 3.00 27.63
N LEU A 29 2.82 3.65 27.14
CA LEU A 29 3.13 3.71 25.70
C LEU A 29 3.31 2.31 25.11
N PHE A 30 4.04 1.43 25.80
CA PHE A 30 4.19 0.04 25.40
C PHE A 30 2.85 -0.72 25.36
N THR A 31 1.99 -0.51 26.36
CA THR A 31 0.66 -1.15 26.41
C THR A 31 -0.25 -0.66 25.29
N TRP A 32 -0.23 0.64 24.97
CA TRP A 32 -1.00 1.15 23.84
C TRP A 32 -0.47 0.64 22.51
N GLN A 33 0.86 0.57 22.35
CA GLN A 33 1.48 -0.01 21.16
C GLN A 33 1.07 -1.47 20.98
N SER A 34 1.07 -2.28 22.05
CA SER A 34 0.70 -3.70 21.94
C SER A 34 -0.78 -3.91 21.64
N LYS A 35 -1.64 -2.96 22.04
CA LYS A 35 -3.08 -2.96 21.75
C LYS A 35 -3.45 -2.26 20.45
N GLY A 36 -2.51 -1.60 19.76
CA GLY A 36 -2.79 -0.82 18.55
C GLY A 36 -3.51 0.52 18.81
N ASN A 37 -3.43 1.07 20.02
CA ASN A 37 -4.06 2.34 20.39
C ASN A 37 -3.22 3.54 19.93
N TRP A 38 -2.99 3.65 18.63
CA TRP A 38 -2.02 4.61 18.05
C TRP A 38 -2.38 6.08 18.28
N ASN A 39 -3.66 6.45 18.17
CA ASN A 39 -4.11 7.82 18.42
C ASN A 39 -3.75 8.30 19.83
N GLN A 40 -4.04 7.48 20.83
CA GLN A 40 -3.76 7.82 22.22
C GLN A 40 -2.26 7.85 22.50
N LEU A 41 -1.52 6.90 21.93
CA LEU A 41 -0.06 6.86 22.03
C LEU A 41 0.57 8.13 21.43
N ALA A 42 0.20 8.49 20.21
CA ALA A 42 0.73 9.67 19.53
C ALA A 42 0.36 10.96 20.30
N TYR A 43 -0.89 11.08 20.75
CA TYR A 43 -1.35 12.24 21.54
C TYR A 43 -0.54 12.44 22.83
N VAL A 44 -0.27 11.36 23.56
CA VAL A 44 0.45 11.44 24.83
C VAL A 44 1.95 11.66 24.60
N ALA A 45 2.56 10.93 23.66
CA ALA A 45 3.99 11.05 23.41
C ALA A 45 4.37 12.42 22.82
N ALA A 46 3.49 13.03 22.01
CA ALA A 46 3.72 14.35 21.42
C ALA A 46 3.65 15.53 22.41
N GLN A 47 3.15 15.31 23.64
CA GLN A 47 3.15 16.34 24.69
C GLN A 47 4.53 16.50 25.36
N ILE A 48 5.44 15.55 25.15
CA ILE A 48 6.78 15.60 25.75
C ILE A 48 7.66 16.52 24.91
N ASP A 49 8.18 17.57 25.55
CA ASP A 49 9.10 18.52 24.93
C ASP A 49 10.27 17.77 24.24
N PRO A 50 10.47 17.97 22.92
CA PRO A 50 11.55 17.38 22.16
C PRO A 50 12.95 17.69 22.73
N GLY A 51 13.15 18.75 23.51
CA GLY A 51 14.42 19.06 24.16
C GLY A 51 14.77 18.12 25.34
N GLN A 52 13.79 17.41 25.91
CA GLN A 52 14.01 16.62 27.12
C GLN A 52 14.72 15.28 26.84
N PRO A 53 15.54 14.77 27.78
CA PRO A 53 16.15 13.44 27.67
C PRO A 53 15.13 12.31 27.48
N LEU A 54 13.94 12.46 28.08
CA LEU A 54 12.84 11.51 27.95
C LEU A 54 12.35 11.37 26.50
N ALA A 55 12.26 12.48 25.75
CA ALA A 55 11.84 12.45 24.35
C ALA A 55 12.78 11.56 23.51
N LYS A 56 14.08 11.52 23.82
CA LYS A 56 15.03 10.60 23.18
C LYS A 56 14.65 9.13 23.40
N LYS A 57 14.24 8.78 24.62
CA LYS A 57 13.87 7.41 24.98
C LYS A 57 12.54 6.98 24.35
N ILE A 58 11.60 7.90 24.16
CA ILE A 58 10.25 7.57 23.69
C ILE A 58 9.99 7.88 22.21
N CYS A 59 10.89 8.56 21.50
CA CYS A 59 10.67 9.01 20.13
C CYS A 59 10.27 7.85 19.19
N GLY A 60 10.84 6.65 19.38
CA GLY A 60 10.47 5.46 18.61
C GLY A 60 9.00 5.06 18.75
N TYR A 61 8.38 5.25 19.92
CA TYR A 61 6.93 5.04 20.10
C TYR A 61 6.12 6.06 19.31
N LEU A 62 6.46 7.35 19.44
CA LEU A 62 5.78 8.43 18.73
C LEU A 62 5.86 8.22 17.21
N PHE A 63 7.06 8.01 16.67
CA PHE A 63 7.28 7.80 15.24
C PHE A 63 6.51 6.59 14.72
N LYS A 64 6.51 5.48 15.48
CA LYS A 64 5.72 4.30 15.12
C LYS A 64 4.22 4.62 15.09
N ALA A 65 3.69 5.32 16.09
CA ALA A 65 2.28 5.69 16.10
C ALA A 65 1.90 6.62 14.95
N ARG A 66 2.74 7.62 14.61
CA ARG A 66 2.53 8.48 13.43
C ARG A 66 2.50 7.68 12.13
N PHE A 67 3.43 6.73 11.98
CA PHE A 67 3.48 5.82 10.83
C PHE A 67 2.21 4.97 10.71
N GLU A 68 1.79 4.33 11.79
CA GLU A 68 0.59 3.46 11.81
C GLU A 68 -0.72 4.26 11.59
N LEU A 69 -0.73 5.55 11.95
CA LEU A 69 -1.82 6.49 11.65
C LEU A 69 -1.78 7.05 10.22
N GLY A 70 -0.70 6.80 9.46
CA GLY A 70 -0.47 7.40 8.15
C GLY A 70 -0.24 8.92 8.19
N ASP A 71 0.11 9.47 9.35
CA ASP A 71 0.39 10.91 9.55
C ASP A 71 1.88 11.21 9.25
N PHE A 72 2.25 11.04 7.98
CA PHE A 72 3.63 11.22 7.52
C PHE A 72 4.11 12.67 7.63
N ARG A 73 3.20 13.64 7.66
CA ARG A 73 3.53 15.05 7.88
C ARG A 73 4.01 15.27 9.31
N ALA A 74 3.24 14.82 10.30
CA ALA A 74 3.68 14.91 11.69
C ALA A 74 4.90 14.03 11.96
N LEU A 75 4.98 12.83 11.35
CA LEU A 75 6.18 11.98 11.44
C LEU A 75 7.44 12.74 11.00
N LEU A 76 7.38 13.41 9.85
CA LEU A 76 8.51 14.15 9.30
C LEU A 76 8.87 15.36 10.18
N ASN A 77 7.87 16.11 10.64
CA ASN A 77 8.08 17.26 11.53
C ASN A 77 8.70 16.84 12.86
N ASP A 78 8.08 15.88 13.57
CA ASP A 78 8.54 15.38 14.87
C ASP A 78 9.99 14.84 14.75
N ALA A 79 10.32 14.16 13.65
CA ALA A 79 11.67 13.64 13.43
C ALA A 79 12.68 14.73 13.04
N HIS A 80 12.30 15.74 12.27
CA HIS A 80 13.16 16.88 11.96
C HIS A 80 13.45 17.77 13.17
N GLU A 81 12.49 17.97 14.07
CA GLU A 81 12.73 18.69 15.33
C GLU A 81 13.81 17.98 16.16
N ARG A 82 13.70 16.65 16.30
CA ARG A 82 14.73 15.84 16.97
C ARG A 82 16.08 15.91 16.25
N TRP A 83 16.08 15.87 14.93
CA TRP A 83 17.30 16.02 14.13
C TRP A 83 17.95 17.40 14.32
N ALA A 84 17.17 18.48 14.38
CA ALA A 84 17.67 19.83 14.63
C ALA A 84 18.33 19.96 16.01
N LEU A 85 17.84 19.20 17.00
CA LEU A 85 18.42 19.09 18.34
C LEU A 85 19.67 18.19 18.42
N GLY A 86 20.22 17.76 17.28
CA GLY A 86 21.42 16.92 17.23
C GLY A 86 21.18 15.44 17.49
N ASP A 87 19.93 14.97 17.56
CA ASP A 87 19.66 13.54 17.68
C ASP A 87 19.94 12.83 16.36
N ARG A 88 20.89 11.90 16.38
CA ARG A 88 21.34 11.10 15.24
C ARG A 88 21.06 9.61 15.42
N GLN A 89 20.16 9.26 16.35
CA GLN A 89 19.74 7.88 16.52
C GLN A 89 19.08 7.33 15.25
N SER A 90 19.26 6.03 15.03
CA SER A 90 18.71 5.30 13.89
C SER A 90 17.18 5.43 13.81
N ALA A 91 16.49 5.55 14.95
CA ALA A 91 15.04 5.77 14.99
C ALA A 91 14.61 7.10 14.33
N VAL A 92 15.39 8.18 14.51
CA VAL A 92 15.13 9.49 13.89
C VAL A 92 15.36 9.42 12.39
N VAL A 93 16.49 8.85 11.96
CA VAL A 93 16.79 8.68 10.53
C VAL A 93 15.76 7.78 9.85
N MET A 94 15.35 6.69 10.49
CA MET A 94 14.30 5.80 9.99
C MET A 94 12.97 6.54 9.82
N ALA A 95 12.59 7.41 10.77
CA ALA A 95 11.37 8.21 10.67
C ALA A 95 11.43 9.21 9.51
N ILE A 96 12.52 9.97 9.39
CA ILE A 96 12.72 10.93 8.30
C ILE A 96 12.69 10.22 6.95
N THR A 97 13.52 9.18 6.77
CA THR A 97 13.63 8.45 5.50
C THR A 97 12.31 7.76 5.12
N THR A 98 11.53 7.27 6.10
CA THR A 98 10.21 6.68 5.85
C THR A 98 9.21 7.73 5.35
N ALA A 99 9.18 8.93 5.94
CA ALA A 99 8.31 10.00 5.47
C ALA A 99 8.79 10.57 4.12
N GLN A 100 10.10 10.74 3.91
CA GLN A 100 10.67 11.15 2.63
C GLN A 100 10.31 10.18 1.50
N ARG A 101 10.41 8.87 1.75
CA ARG A 101 9.95 7.81 0.83
C ARG A 101 8.47 8.01 0.47
N TYR A 102 7.61 8.25 1.46
CA TYR A 102 6.18 8.52 1.24
C TYR A 102 5.95 9.75 0.35
N TYR A 103 6.72 10.82 0.57
CA TYR A 103 6.66 12.05 -0.24
C TYR A 103 7.43 11.97 -1.57
N GLY A 104 7.94 10.80 -1.96
CA GLY A 104 8.66 10.62 -3.22
C GLY A 104 10.13 11.07 -3.20
N GLN A 105 10.65 11.57 -2.08
CA GLN A 105 12.02 12.05 -1.88
C GLN A 105 13.02 10.89 -1.63
N HIS A 106 13.06 9.95 -2.58
CA HIS A 106 13.82 8.70 -2.43
C HIS A 106 15.34 8.92 -2.45
N GLU A 107 15.83 9.89 -3.23
CA GLU A 107 17.25 10.22 -3.32
C GLU A 107 17.77 10.83 -2.02
N GLU A 108 17.02 11.77 -1.43
CA GLU A 108 17.32 12.37 -0.13
C GLU A 108 17.33 11.31 0.97
N ALA A 109 16.32 10.43 0.96
CA ALA A 109 16.25 9.32 1.92
C ALA A 109 17.44 8.37 1.80
N CYS A 110 17.85 8.03 0.56
CA CYS A 110 19.03 7.20 0.30
C CYS A 110 20.32 7.85 0.81
N LYS A 111 20.52 9.14 0.55
CA LYS A 111 21.71 9.88 1.01
C LYS A 111 21.82 9.86 2.53
N LEU A 112 20.73 10.16 3.23
CA LEU A 112 20.70 10.17 4.69
C LEU A 112 20.96 8.78 5.29
N MET A 113 20.37 7.75 4.70
CA MET A 113 20.57 6.36 5.12
C MET A 113 22.02 5.90 4.89
N HIS A 114 22.60 6.26 3.74
CA HIS A 114 23.99 5.96 3.41
C HIS A 114 24.97 6.65 4.36
N GLU A 115 24.74 7.94 4.69
CA GLU A 115 25.56 8.68 5.64
C GLU A 115 25.60 7.96 7.00
N LEU A 116 24.44 7.53 7.52
CA LEU A 116 24.37 6.84 8.81
C LEU A 116 25.12 5.50 8.78
N ILE A 117 24.92 4.70 7.72
CA ILE A 117 25.61 3.42 7.52
C ILE A 117 27.13 3.64 7.41
N SER A 118 27.57 4.66 6.68
CA SER A 118 29.00 4.97 6.47
C SER A 118 29.73 5.38 7.76
N LYS A 119 28.99 5.92 8.75
CA LYS A 119 29.51 6.28 10.08
C LYS A 119 29.58 5.08 11.03
N GLY A 120 29.30 3.87 10.56
CA GLY A 120 29.48 2.62 11.32
C GLY A 120 28.20 2.07 11.97
N ASP A 121 27.02 2.65 11.73
CA ASP A 121 25.77 2.05 12.21
C ASP A 121 25.41 0.80 11.38
N ALA A 122 25.73 -0.36 11.93
CA ALA A 122 25.60 -1.65 11.26
C ALA A 122 24.31 -2.42 11.65
N GLN A 123 23.18 -1.73 11.79
CA GLN A 123 21.90 -2.38 12.10
C GLN A 123 21.23 -2.98 10.86
N ALA A 124 20.77 -4.23 10.97
CA ALA A 124 20.06 -4.94 9.89
C ALA A 124 18.78 -4.21 9.42
N SER A 125 18.12 -3.44 10.29
CA SER A 125 16.96 -2.61 9.94
C SER A 125 17.30 -1.48 8.97
N LEU A 126 18.46 -0.83 9.15
CA LEU A 126 18.92 0.25 8.27
C LEU A 126 19.26 -0.28 6.88
N TYR A 127 20.05 -1.34 6.80
CA TYR A 127 20.37 -1.99 5.52
C TYR A 127 19.13 -2.50 4.79
N HIS A 128 18.13 -3.02 5.52
CA HIS A 128 16.87 -3.43 4.93
C HIS A 128 16.12 -2.26 4.30
N GLN A 129 15.93 -1.14 5.03
CA GLN A 129 15.25 0.03 4.47
C GLN A 129 16.05 0.69 3.35
N TYR A 130 17.38 0.75 3.47
CA TYR A 130 18.25 1.25 2.40
C TYR A 130 18.08 0.43 1.13
N GLY A 131 18.06 -0.90 1.26
CA GLY A 131 17.81 -1.81 0.14
C GLY A 131 16.43 -1.63 -0.51
N LEU A 132 15.39 -1.34 0.28
CA LEU A 132 14.06 -1.00 -0.26
C LEU A 132 14.10 0.31 -1.06
N LEU A 133 14.70 1.38 -0.52
CA LEU A 133 14.82 2.66 -1.23
C LEU A 133 15.61 2.53 -2.54
N LEU A 134 16.73 1.81 -2.51
CA LEU A 134 17.54 1.55 -3.71
C LEU A 134 16.78 0.73 -4.74
N SER A 135 16.00 -0.27 -4.31
CA SER A 135 15.12 -1.06 -5.18
C SER A 135 14.08 -0.16 -5.85
N GLU A 136 13.46 0.73 -5.08
CA GLU A 136 12.47 1.68 -5.56
C GLU A 136 13.06 2.72 -6.51
N LEU A 137 14.33 3.07 -6.39
CA LEU A 137 15.09 3.89 -7.35
C LEU A 137 15.53 3.11 -8.61
N GLY A 138 15.39 1.79 -8.63
CA GLY A 138 15.90 0.94 -9.71
C GLY A 138 17.40 0.64 -9.63
N ARG A 139 18.07 1.00 -8.52
CA ARG A 139 19.49 0.73 -8.24
C ARG A 139 19.68 -0.72 -7.76
N ARG A 140 19.32 -1.67 -8.64
CA ARG A 140 19.14 -3.11 -8.33
C ARG A 140 20.37 -3.74 -7.66
N ASN A 141 21.57 -3.53 -8.18
CA ASN A 141 22.79 -4.16 -7.64
C ASN A 141 23.14 -3.65 -6.24
N GLU A 142 22.92 -2.35 -5.99
CA GLU A 142 23.13 -1.75 -4.68
C GLU A 142 22.07 -2.22 -3.69
N ALA A 143 20.82 -2.32 -4.12
CA ALA A 143 19.73 -2.87 -3.32
C ALA A 143 20.02 -4.33 -2.89
N LEU A 144 20.51 -5.17 -3.80
CA LEU A 144 20.94 -6.54 -3.49
C LEU A 144 22.07 -6.54 -2.45
N THR A 145 23.07 -5.67 -2.60
CA THR A 145 24.18 -5.56 -1.66
C THR A 145 23.69 -5.20 -0.26
N ALA A 146 22.82 -4.19 -0.14
CA ALA A 146 22.24 -3.78 1.13
C ALA A 146 21.36 -4.88 1.77
N LEU A 147 20.48 -5.52 0.99
CA LEU A 147 19.60 -6.57 1.50
C LEU A 147 20.37 -7.84 1.91
N ASN A 148 21.43 -8.20 1.19
CA ASN A 148 22.32 -9.29 1.58
C ASN A 148 23.04 -8.98 2.90
N GLN A 149 23.49 -7.73 3.09
CA GLN A 149 24.09 -7.31 4.35
C GLN A 149 23.07 -7.33 5.50
N ALA A 150 21.82 -6.95 5.26
CA ALA A 150 20.75 -7.07 6.26
C ALA A 150 20.50 -8.53 6.67
N ILE A 151 20.50 -9.47 5.71
CA ILE A 151 20.37 -10.91 5.96
C ILE A 151 21.57 -11.44 6.75
N LYS A 152 22.78 -11.03 6.41
CA LYS A 152 24.01 -11.43 7.12
C LYS A 152 24.02 -10.97 8.58
N LEU A 153 23.59 -9.73 8.84
CA LEU A 153 23.55 -9.15 10.18
C LEU A 153 22.44 -9.74 11.06
N ALA A 154 21.31 -10.08 10.47
CA ALA A 154 20.19 -10.69 11.18
C ALA A 154 19.49 -11.73 10.28
N PRO A 155 19.95 -13.00 10.31
CA PRO A 155 19.36 -14.08 9.51
C PRO A 155 17.88 -14.32 9.81
N ASP A 156 17.41 -13.95 11.01
CA ASP A 156 16.02 -14.08 11.42
C ASP A 156 15.13 -12.91 10.93
N LYS A 157 15.72 -11.91 10.26
CA LYS A 157 14.97 -10.82 9.62
C LYS A 157 14.40 -11.28 8.28
N VAL A 158 13.44 -12.20 8.36
CA VAL A 158 12.78 -12.86 7.22
C VAL A 158 12.25 -11.89 6.15
N ALA A 159 11.83 -10.68 6.54
CA ALA A 159 11.39 -9.64 5.61
C ALA A 159 12.46 -9.24 4.58
N SER A 160 13.75 -9.34 4.92
CA SER A 160 14.85 -9.03 4.00
C SER A 160 14.99 -10.06 2.88
N TYR A 161 14.67 -11.33 3.13
CA TYR A 161 14.66 -12.37 2.10
C TYR A 161 13.57 -12.08 1.07
N TRP A 162 12.37 -11.72 1.52
CA TRP A 162 11.28 -11.36 0.62
C TRP A 162 11.57 -10.09 -0.19
N ALA A 163 12.11 -9.04 0.46
CA ALA A 163 12.50 -7.81 -0.23
C ALA A 163 13.59 -8.06 -1.30
N ARG A 164 14.47 -9.04 -1.08
CA ARG A 164 15.52 -9.44 -2.04
C ARG A 164 14.98 -10.29 -3.18
N ALA A 165 13.97 -11.13 -2.93
CA ALA A 165 13.48 -12.12 -3.87
C ALA A 165 13.16 -11.59 -5.30
N PRO A 166 12.46 -10.45 -5.50
CA PRO A 166 12.21 -9.94 -6.86
C PRO A 166 13.47 -9.40 -7.56
N LEU A 167 14.51 -9.07 -6.78
CA LEU A 167 15.78 -8.52 -7.27
C LEU A 167 16.80 -9.60 -7.64
N VAL A 168 16.50 -10.88 -7.42
CA VAL A 168 17.40 -11.99 -7.80
C VAL A 168 16.79 -12.73 -8.99
N ARG A 169 17.60 -13.02 -10.01
CA ARG A 169 17.14 -13.82 -11.16
C ARG A 169 17.15 -15.31 -10.82
N THR A 170 18.24 -15.77 -10.22
CA THR A 170 18.48 -17.16 -9.82
C THR A 170 19.36 -17.17 -8.57
N LEU A 171 19.05 -18.02 -7.58
CA LEU A 171 19.89 -18.32 -6.42
C LEU A 171 20.46 -19.72 -6.58
N ALA A 172 21.68 -19.99 -6.12
CA ALA A 172 22.21 -21.35 -6.12
C ALA A 172 21.33 -22.25 -5.24
N MET A 173 21.22 -23.54 -5.59
CA MET A 173 20.40 -24.48 -4.83
C MET A 173 20.87 -24.60 -3.37
N THR A 174 22.18 -24.51 -3.13
CA THR A 174 22.78 -24.47 -1.79
C THR A 174 22.29 -23.29 -0.95
N ASP A 175 22.07 -22.12 -1.57
CA ASP A 175 21.53 -20.95 -0.87
C ASP A 175 20.05 -21.15 -0.53
N ILE A 176 19.30 -21.82 -1.42
CA ILE A 176 17.89 -22.16 -1.20
C ILE A 176 17.77 -23.18 -0.07
N GLU A 177 18.61 -24.21 -0.06
CA GLU A 177 18.70 -25.21 1.02
C GLU A 177 19.00 -24.55 2.38
N ALA A 178 19.95 -23.60 2.42
CA ALA A 178 20.22 -22.83 3.63
C ALA A 178 19.01 -21.98 4.09
N MET A 179 18.23 -21.43 3.15
CA MET A 179 16.97 -20.73 3.46
C MET A 179 15.92 -21.68 4.03
N ILE A 180 15.82 -22.91 3.51
CA ILE A 180 14.92 -23.96 4.00
C ILE A 180 15.31 -24.37 5.43
N GLN A 181 16.58 -24.68 5.67
CA GLN A 181 17.07 -25.01 7.01
C GLN A 181 16.78 -23.88 8.01
N ARG A 182 17.01 -22.62 7.61
CA ARG A 182 16.69 -21.46 8.45
C ARG A 182 15.19 -21.37 8.74
N PHE A 183 14.33 -21.70 7.78
CA PHE A 183 12.88 -21.72 8.00
C PHE A 183 12.47 -22.73 9.09
N GLU A 184 13.09 -23.91 9.10
CA GLU A 184 12.83 -24.96 10.10
C GLU A 184 13.32 -24.58 11.51
N GLU A 185 14.41 -23.82 11.60
CA GLU A 185 14.98 -23.33 12.87
C GLU A 185 14.23 -22.11 13.44
N LEU A 186 13.42 -21.42 12.64
CA LEU A 186 12.80 -20.15 13.03
C LEU A 186 11.58 -20.34 13.94
N PRO A 187 11.53 -19.68 15.11
CA PRO A 187 10.35 -19.73 15.95
C PRO A 187 9.16 -18.98 15.32
N GLU A 188 7.94 -19.47 15.54
CA GLU A 188 6.70 -18.87 15.00
C GLU A 188 6.55 -17.38 15.34
N SER A 189 7.08 -16.94 16.49
CA SER A 189 7.05 -15.54 16.93
C SER A 189 7.77 -14.58 15.98
N ARG A 190 8.64 -15.09 15.10
CA ARG A 190 9.34 -14.31 14.06
C ARG A 190 8.57 -14.19 12.75
N ASN A 191 7.36 -14.75 12.67
CA ASN A 191 6.52 -14.75 11.47
C ASN A 191 7.25 -15.33 10.25
N PRO A 192 7.37 -16.65 10.11
CA PRO A 192 8.21 -17.27 9.08
C PRO A 192 7.66 -17.13 7.64
N ALA A 193 6.45 -16.59 7.46
CA ALA A 193 5.80 -16.44 6.15
C ALA A 193 6.65 -15.75 5.07
N PRO A 194 7.34 -14.61 5.31
CA PRO A 194 8.14 -13.96 4.27
C PRO A 194 9.30 -14.82 3.76
N LEU A 195 9.86 -15.68 4.61
CA LEU A 195 10.92 -16.59 4.19
C LEU A 195 10.37 -17.72 3.31
N ALA A 196 9.22 -18.32 3.66
CA ALA A 196 8.55 -19.30 2.81
C ALA A 196 8.21 -18.74 1.42
N TYR A 197 7.67 -17.52 1.35
CA TYR A 197 7.42 -16.84 0.08
C TYR A 197 8.70 -16.57 -0.72
N ALA A 198 9.81 -16.22 -0.04
CA ALA A 198 11.10 -16.03 -0.70
C ALA A 198 11.68 -17.34 -1.25
N ILE A 199 11.52 -18.46 -0.53
CA ILE A 199 11.92 -19.80 -1.00
C ILE A 199 11.09 -20.20 -2.23
N GLY A 200 9.76 -20.10 -2.14
CA GLY A 200 8.86 -20.37 -3.26
C GLY A 200 9.23 -19.55 -4.50
N LYS A 201 9.56 -18.27 -4.30
CA LYS A 201 10.01 -17.37 -5.38
C LYS A 201 11.35 -17.78 -5.99
N ALA A 202 12.32 -18.20 -5.18
CA ALA A 202 13.63 -18.65 -5.67
C ALA A 202 13.51 -19.92 -6.53
N LEU A 203 12.64 -20.85 -6.11
CA LEU A 203 12.37 -22.10 -6.84
C LEU A 203 11.66 -21.87 -8.18
N GLU A 204 10.95 -20.74 -8.40
CA GLU A 204 10.32 -20.43 -9.71
C GLU A 204 11.33 -20.38 -10.87
N ALA A 205 12.61 -20.15 -10.57
CA ALA A 205 13.70 -20.11 -11.55
C ALA A 205 14.06 -21.49 -12.13
N TYR A 206 13.62 -22.57 -11.48
CA TYR A 206 13.94 -23.96 -11.82
C TYR A 206 12.68 -24.70 -12.32
N PRO A 207 12.57 -25.00 -13.63
CA PRO A 207 11.37 -25.62 -14.19
C PRO A 207 10.97 -26.95 -13.54
N ASP A 208 11.94 -27.76 -13.12
CA ASP A 208 11.76 -29.04 -12.43
C ASP A 208 11.30 -28.89 -10.96
N LYS A 209 11.42 -27.69 -10.38
CA LYS A 209 11.06 -27.38 -8.99
C LYS A 209 9.76 -26.59 -8.85
N ARG A 210 8.95 -26.50 -9.90
CA ARG A 210 7.69 -25.73 -9.87
C ARG A 210 6.67 -26.28 -8.86
N ALA A 211 6.61 -27.60 -8.70
CA ALA A 211 5.77 -28.22 -7.67
C ALA A 211 6.23 -27.79 -6.26
N ASP A 212 7.53 -27.86 -5.98
CA ASP A 212 8.12 -27.42 -4.71
C ASP A 212 7.88 -25.92 -4.48
N SER A 213 8.07 -25.10 -5.50
CA SER A 213 7.78 -23.66 -5.48
C SER A 213 6.33 -23.38 -5.06
N PHE A 214 5.37 -24.08 -5.65
CA PHE A 214 3.95 -23.96 -5.30
C PHE A 214 3.68 -24.37 -3.84
N GLN A 215 4.28 -25.48 -3.38
CA GLN A 215 4.15 -25.93 -2.00
C GLN A 215 4.68 -24.90 -1.01
N TRP A 216 5.82 -24.26 -1.29
CA TRP A 216 6.35 -23.19 -0.44
C TRP A 216 5.46 -21.95 -0.38
N TYR A 217 4.79 -21.60 -1.48
CA TYR A 217 3.74 -20.58 -1.45
C TYR A 217 2.55 -20.99 -0.57
N GLN A 218 2.12 -22.25 -0.61
CA GLN A 218 1.08 -22.76 0.28
C GLN A 218 1.49 -22.71 1.76
N VAL A 219 2.75 -23.06 2.08
CA VAL A 219 3.31 -22.94 3.44
C VAL A 219 3.26 -21.49 3.90
N GLY A 220 3.76 -20.56 3.08
CA GLY A 220 3.74 -19.13 3.41
C GLY A 220 2.32 -18.59 3.62
N ALA A 221 1.40 -18.98 2.74
CA ALA A 221 -0.01 -18.60 2.82
C ALA A 221 -0.68 -19.15 4.09
N GLN A 222 -0.39 -20.40 4.48
CA GLN A 222 -0.89 -20.97 5.74
C GLN A 222 -0.38 -20.18 6.95
N LYS A 223 0.91 -19.85 7.01
CA LYS A 223 1.47 -19.03 8.10
C LYS A 223 0.81 -17.66 8.21
N MET A 224 0.48 -17.04 7.07
CA MET A 224 -0.30 -15.80 7.06
C MET A 224 -1.72 -16.03 7.59
N ARG A 225 -2.41 -17.09 7.16
CA ARG A 225 -3.76 -17.41 7.64
C ARG A 225 -3.81 -17.68 9.14
N ASP A 226 -2.84 -18.42 9.69
CA ASP A 226 -2.78 -18.71 11.13
C ASP A 226 -2.69 -17.43 11.94
N ARG A 227 -1.83 -16.50 11.50
CA ARG A 227 -1.66 -15.18 12.11
C ARG A 227 -2.92 -14.30 11.98
N LEU A 228 -3.59 -14.35 10.83
CA LEU A 228 -4.71 -13.46 10.47
C LEU A 228 -6.09 -14.05 10.84
N SER A 229 -6.15 -15.28 11.34
CA SER A 229 -7.38 -16.03 11.62
C SER A 229 -8.39 -15.31 12.53
N ARG A 230 -7.94 -14.31 13.32
CA ARG A 230 -8.81 -13.45 14.13
C ARG A 230 -9.50 -12.31 13.36
N ALA A 231 -9.03 -11.94 12.16
CA ALA A 231 -9.56 -10.84 11.35
C ALA A 231 -10.38 -11.30 10.12
N ALA A 232 -10.28 -12.57 9.73
CA ALA A 232 -10.69 -13.09 8.42
C ALA A 232 -12.20 -13.04 8.08
N HIS A 233 -13.07 -12.61 8.99
CA HIS A 233 -14.51 -12.48 8.73
C HIS A 233 -14.95 -11.06 8.34
N SER A 234 -14.03 -10.09 8.20
CA SER A 234 -14.39 -8.68 7.98
C SER A 234 -14.49 -8.28 6.50
N GLU A 235 -13.57 -8.69 5.64
CA GLU A 235 -13.38 -8.07 4.31
C GLU A 235 -14.54 -8.33 3.33
N GLN A 236 -15.03 -9.57 3.22
CA GLN A 236 -16.17 -9.87 2.36
C GLN A 236 -17.46 -9.21 2.87
N ARG A 237 -17.64 -9.18 4.20
CA ARG A 237 -18.80 -8.53 4.84
C ARG A 237 -18.77 -7.02 4.62
N GLU A 238 -17.58 -6.42 4.62
CA GLU A 238 -17.39 -5.01 4.27
C GLU A 238 -17.91 -4.72 2.86
N LEU A 239 -17.55 -5.52 1.84
CA LEU A 239 -18.03 -5.32 0.47
C LEU A 239 -19.56 -5.47 0.36
N SER A 240 -20.14 -6.44 1.06
CA SER A 240 -21.59 -6.62 1.11
C SER A 240 -22.31 -5.46 1.80
N LEU A 241 -21.74 -4.92 2.88
CA LEU A 241 -22.26 -3.74 3.57
C LEU A 241 -22.15 -2.48 2.69
N LEU A 242 -21.02 -2.32 2.01
CA LEU A 242 -20.81 -1.26 1.02
C LEU A 242 -21.89 -1.28 -0.05
N HIS A 243 -22.09 -2.46 -0.66
CA HIS A 243 -23.10 -2.66 -1.68
C HIS A 243 -24.50 -2.31 -1.15
N SER A 244 -24.89 -2.79 0.02
CA SER A 244 -26.23 -2.51 0.57
C SER A 244 -26.44 -1.04 0.93
N VAL A 245 -25.45 -0.39 1.53
CA VAL A 245 -25.50 1.03 1.87
C VAL A 245 -25.68 1.88 0.61
N PHE A 246 -24.83 1.69 -0.40
CA PHE A 246 -24.90 2.52 -1.61
C PHE A 246 -26.06 2.16 -2.52
N CYS A 247 -26.52 0.90 -2.53
CA CYS A 247 -27.75 0.53 -3.22
C CYS A 247 -28.98 1.25 -2.64
N SER A 248 -29.01 1.48 -1.32
CA SER A 248 -30.11 2.19 -0.65
C SER A 248 -29.97 3.71 -0.64
N ALA A 249 -28.75 4.25 -0.77
CA ALA A 249 -28.45 5.69 -0.77
C ALA A 249 -28.93 6.46 -2.02
N GLY A 250 -29.58 5.79 -2.98
CA GLY A 250 -29.99 6.38 -4.24
C GLY A 250 -28.83 6.69 -5.19
N THR A 251 -29.18 7.11 -6.41
CA THR A 251 -28.22 7.51 -7.45
C THR A 251 -27.51 8.80 -7.05
N VAL A 252 -26.20 8.87 -7.32
CA VAL A 252 -25.47 10.15 -7.25
C VAL A 252 -26.07 11.08 -8.29
N ASP A 253 -26.38 12.33 -7.93
CA ASP A 253 -26.77 13.34 -8.91
C ASP A 253 -25.55 13.68 -9.78
N ILE A 254 -25.49 13.04 -10.96
CA ILE A 254 -24.43 13.24 -11.92
C ILE A 254 -24.80 14.46 -12.75
N LYS A 255 -24.19 15.62 -12.45
CA LYS A 255 -24.20 16.76 -13.38
C LYS A 255 -23.75 16.28 -14.76
N SER A 256 -24.44 16.73 -15.80
CA SER A 256 -24.33 16.26 -17.20
C SER A 256 -22.89 15.94 -17.65
N PRO A 257 -22.63 14.80 -18.31
CA PRO A 257 -21.29 14.38 -18.77
C PRO A 257 -20.50 15.44 -19.55
N GLU A 258 -21.20 16.26 -20.34
CA GLU A 258 -20.61 17.34 -21.16
C GLU A 258 -19.89 18.42 -20.33
N ARG A 259 -20.34 18.70 -19.09
CA ARG A 259 -19.65 19.66 -18.20
C ARG A 259 -18.37 19.06 -17.59
N GLN A 260 -18.30 17.74 -17.42
CA GLN A 260 -17.16 17.06 -16.79
C GLN A 260 -15.97 16.92 -17.75
N GLN A 261 -16.22 16.77 -19.07
CA GLN A 261 -15.15 16.70 -20.07
C GLN A 261 -14.28 17.96 -20.13
N LYS A 262 -14.83 19.14 -19.83
CA LYS A 262 -14.10 20.42 -19.90
C LYS A 262 -13.36 20.79 -18.60
N ALA A 263 -13.69 20.19 -17.46
CA ALA A 263 -13.06 20.50 -16.19
C ALA A 263 -11.96 19.49 -15.84
N LYS A 264 -10.76 20.00 -15.51
CA LYS A 264 -9.68 19.20 -14.94
C LYS A 264 -10.09 18.69 -13.57
N GLY A 265 -9.67 17.48 -13.24
CA GLY A 265 -10.02 16.81 -11.98
C GLY A 265 -9.13 15.60 -11.70
N PRO A 266 -9.18 15.06 -10.48
CA PRO A 266 -8.39 13.89 -10.11
C PRO A 266 -8.79 12.65 -10.91
N ILE A 267 -7.79 11.83 -11.25
CA ILE A 267 -7.94 10.54 -11.93
C ILE A 267 -7.69 9.45 -10.90
N PHE A 268 -8.75 8.75 -10.50
CA PHE A 268 -8.65 7.62 -9.59
C PHE A 268 -8.40 6.35 -10.39
N ILE A 269 -7.34 5.62 -10.03
CA ILE A 269 -7.01 4.32 -10.62
C ILE A 269 -7.28 3.25 -9.58
N CYS A 270 -8.19 2.33 -9.88
CA CYS A 270 -8.62 1.28 -8.96
C CYS A 270 -8.71 -0.10 -9.62
N GLY A 271 -8.90 -1.12 -8.79
CA GLY A 271 -9.04 -2.51 -9.22
C GLY A 271 -8.59 -3.46 -8.11
N LEU A 272 -8.60 -4.76 -8.36
CA LEU A 272 -7.92 -5.68 -7.45
C LEU A 272 -6.39 -5.53 -7.56
N PRO A 273 -5.63 -5.80 -6.50
CA PRO A 273 -4.18 -5.86 -6.59
C PRO A 273 -3.75 -6.77 -7.75
N ARG A 274 -2.61 -6.46 -8.38
CA ARG A 274 -2.07 -7.22 -9.52
C ARG A 274 -2.93 -7.16 -10.80
N SER A 275 -3.90 -6.25 -10.91
CA SER A 275 -4.65 -6.01 -12.16
C SER A 275 -4.03 -4.98 -13.12
N GLY A 276 -2.81 -4.50 -12.83
CA GLY A 276 -2.11 -3.54 -13.71
C GLY A 276 -2.27 -2.06 -13.32
N THR A 277 -2.84 -1.75 -12.16
CA THR A 277 -3.01 -0.36 -11.68
C THR A 277 -1.71 0.46 -11.64
N SER A 278 -0.62 -0.10 -11.08
CA SER A 278 0.68 0.60 -11.05
C SER A 278 1.32 0.77 -12.43
N LEU A 279 1.07 -0.15 -13.35
CA LEU A 279 1.54 -0.05 -14.74
C LEU A 279 0.83 1.11 -15.43
N LEU A 280 -0.50 1.17 -15.33
CA LEU A 280 -1.29 2.27 -15.86
C LEU A 280 -0.84 3.62 -15.29
N GLU A 281 -0.70 3.73 -13.96
CA GLU A 281 -0.22 4.98 -13.36
C GLU A 281 1.13 5.41 -13.93
N SER A 282 2.04 4.46 -14.14
CA SER A 282 3.37 4.77 -14.68
C SER A 282 3.35 5.20 -16.15
N ILE A 283 2.44 4.61 -16.95
CA ILE A 283 2.13 5.06 -18.30
C ILE A 283 1.65 6.52 -18.26
N LEU A 284 0.59 6.80 -17.52
CA LEU A 284 -0.01 8.14 -17.44
C LEU A 284 0.95 9.19 -16.88
N ALA A 285 1.75 8.82 -15.88
CA ALA A 285 2.68 9.70 -15.22
C ALA A 285 3.70 10.32 -16.20
N THR A 286 3.99 9.67 -17.33
CA THR A 286 4.91 10.23 -18.34
C THR A 286 4.39 11.50 -19.01
N HIS A 287 3.09 11.75 -18.97
CA HIS A 287 2.49 12.97 -19.48
C HIS A 287 2.84 14.18 -18.60
N LYS A 288 3.33 15.26 -19.21
CA LYS A 288 3.76 16.50 -18.51
C LYS A 288 2.68 17.16 -17.63
N GLN A 289 1.40 16.95 -17.93
CA GLN A 289 0.26 17.51 -17.19
C GLN A 289 -0.34 16.55 -16.15
N ILE A 290 0.18 15.32 -16.04
CA ILE A 290 -0.33 14.31 -15.11
C ILE A 290 0.70 14.11 -13.99
N LEU A 291 0.32 14.51 -12.78
CA LEU A 291 1.14 14.39 -11.58
C LEU A 291 0.75 13.12 -10.80
N PRO A 292 1.64 12.11 -10.72
CA PRO A 292 1.33 10.90 -9.98
C PRO A 292 1.40 11.11 -8.46
N ARG A 293 0.39 10.62 -7.73
CA ARG A 293 0.36 10.64 -6.25
C ARG A 293 0.51 9.26 -5.63
N GLY A 294 0.51 8.18 -6.43
CA GLY A 294 0.65 6.83 -5.93
C GLY A 294 -0.51 6.42 -5.01
N GLU A 295 -0.19 5.57 -4.04
CA GLU A 295 -1.16 5.08 -3.04
C GLU A 295 -1.37 6.12 -1.93
N SER A 296 -2.34 7.02 -2.14
CA SER A 296 -2.63 8.13 -1.23
C SER A 296 -3.72 7.82 -0.21
N LEU A 297 -3.50 8.19 1.05
CA LEU A 297 -4.52 8.14 2.11
C LEU A 297 -5.36 9.42 2.19
N ALA A 298 -5.12 10.39 1.30
CA ALA A 298 -5.72 11.72 1.38
C ALA A 298 -7.25 11.68 1.40
N LEU A 299 -7.89 10.82 0.60
CA LEU A 299 -9.36 10.71 0.55
C LEU A 299 -9.94 10.18 1.85
N ALA A 300 -9.30 9.13 2.41
CA ALA A 300 -9.70 8.55 3.68
C ALA A 300 -9.53 9.57 4.83
N GLN A 301 -8.41 10.30 4.84
CA GLN A 301 -8.13 11.33 5.83
C GLN A 301 -9.08 12.53 5.72
N ALA A 302 -9.39 12.98 4.51
CA ALA A 302 -10.34 14.07 4.27
C ALA A 302 -11.76 13.68 4.72
N THR A 303 -12.19 12.46 4.39
CA THR A 303 -13.47 11.91 4.85
C THR A 303 -13.51 11.86 6.38
N GLN A 304 -12.48 11.28 7.00
CA GLN A 304 -12.40 11.14 8.46
C GLN A 304 -12.39 12.50 9.17
N HIS A 305 -11.73 13.50 8.59
CA HIS A 305 -11.69 14.86 9.14
C HIS A 305 -13.10 15.47 9.23
N VAL A 306 -13.88 15.39 8.15
CA VAL A 306 -15.27 15.88 8.15
C VAL A 306 -16.13 15.09 9.12
N LEU A 307 -16.05 13.75 9.11
CA LEU A 307 -16.84 12.93 10.05
C LEU A 307 -16.54 13.27 11.52
N GLN A 308 -15.28 13.53 11.86
CA GLN A 308 -14.89 13.96 13.22
C GLN A 308 -15.44 15.34 13.56
N HIS A 309 -15.36 16.29 12.63
CA HIS A 309 -15.89 17.65 12.83
C HIS A 309 -17.39 17.63 13.09
N GLU A 310 -18.13 16.78 12.37
CA GLU A 310 -19.58 16.60 12.50
C GLU A 310 -19.99 15.68 13.67
N GLY A 311 -19.04 15.12 14.42
CA GLY A 311 -19.32 14.16 15.50
C GLY A 311 -19.94 12.84 15.03
N ILE A 312 -19.77 12.48 13.75
CA ILE A 312 -20.34 11.27 13.16
C ILE A 312 -19.40 10.09 13.43
N SER A 313 -19.84 9.19 14.30
CA SER A 313 -19.14 7.95 14.61
C SER A 313 -19.98 6.73 14.21
N LYS A 314 -20.08 6.47 12.91
CA LYS A 314 -20.71 5.24 12.38
C LYS A 314 -19.68 4.34 11.71
N PHE A 315 -19.91 3.03 11.85
CA PHE A 315 -19.06 2.01 11.26
C PHE A 315 -19.19 1.95 9.73
N GLY A 316 -18.06 1.65 9.06
CA GLY A 316 -18.01 1.46 7.62
C GLY A 316 -18.50 2.68 6.86
N TYR A 317 -19.54 2.51 6.04
CA TYR A 317 -20.10 3.53 5.15
C TYR A 317 -21.51 3.96 5.55
N GLN A 318 -22.01 3.55 6.72
CA GLN A 318 -23.38 3.82 7.17
C GLN A 318 -23.65 5.32 7.46
N TRP A 319 -22.63 6.16 7.37
CA TRP A 319 -22.71 7.61 7.49
C TRP A 319 -23.03 8.32 6.17
N VAL A 320 -22.96 7.66 5.01
CA VAL A 320 -23.10 8.29 3.69
C VAL A 320 -24.38 9.13 3.56
N ASN A 321 -25.50 8.67 4.11
CA ASN A 321 -26.79 9.38 4.03
C ASN A 321 -26.96 10.51 5.07
N GLN A 322 -25.96 10.75 5.93
CA GLN A 322 -25.98 11.85 6.91
C GLN A 322 -25.25 13.10 6.40
N LEU A 323 -24.51 12.99 5.30
CA LEU A 323 -23.79 14.13 4.76
C LEU A 323 -24.62 14.89 3.73
N ASP A 324 -24.71 16.20 3.90
CA ASP A 324 -25.28 17.13 2.94
C ASP A 324 -24.24 17.58 1.88
N ALA A 325 -24.69 18.38 0.92
CA ALA A 325 -23.86 18.85 -0.18
C ALA A 325 -22.63 19.67 0.29
N ARG A 326 -22.76 20.44 1.37
CA ARG A 326 -21.66 21.26 1.91
C ARG A 326 -20.59 20.36 2.54
N GLN A 327 -21.00 19.34 3.27
CA GLN A 327 -20.07 18.38 3.89
C GLN A 327 -19.36 17.52 2.84
N TRP A 328 -20.06 17.10 1.77
CA TRP A 328 -19.42 16.43 0.64
C TRP A 328 -18.39 17.34 -0.07
N GLN A 329 -18.73 18.61 -0.27
CA GLN A 329 -17.80 19.58 -0.83
C GLN A 329 -16.57 19.76 0.06
N ALA A 330 -16.75 19.84 1.39
CA ALA A 330 -15.64 19.94 2.33
C ALA A 330 -14.68 18.74 2.28
N ILE A 331 -15.19 17.52 2.05
CA ILE A 331 -14.36 16.34 1.80
C ILE A 331 -13.52 16.54 0.53
N GLY A 332 -14.13 17.02 -0.55
CA GLY A 332 -13.45 17.29 -1.82
C GLY A 332 -12.36 18.35 -1.70
N ASP A 333 -12.68 19.48 -1.06
CA ASP A 333 -11.74 20.59 -0.86
C ASP A 333 -10.55 20.15 0.01
N ASN A 334 -10.81 19.44 1.11
CA ASN A 334 -9.75 18.93 1.98
C ASN A 334 -8.87 17.87 1.28
N TYR A 335 -9.46 17.04 0.42
CA TYR A 335 -8.70 16.09 -0.40
C TYR A 335 -7.74 16.81 -1.36
N LEU A 336 -8.25 17.82 -2.10
CA LEU A 336 -7.45 18.57 -3.08
C LEU A 336 -6.30 19.34 -2.41
N GLU A 337 -6.56 19.94 -1.24
CA GLU A 337 -5.54 20.60 -0.43
C GLU A 337 -4.42 19.64 -0.01
N ARG A 338 -4.79 18.45 0.52
CA ARG A 338 -3.82 17.41 0.92
C ARG A 338 -2.99 16.90 -0.25
N GLN A 339 -3.61 16.79 -1.41
CA GLN A 339 -2.94 16.39 -2.64
C GLN A 339 -2.12 17.52 -3.28
N GLN A 340 -2.15 18.74 -2.74
CA GLN A 340 -1.47 19.91 -3.30
C GLN A 340 -1.73 20.05 -4.81
N ALA A 341 -2.98 19.82 -5.22
CA ALA A 341 -3.33 19.84 -6.63
C ALA A 341 -3.35 21.28 -7.14
N GLY A 342 -2.49 21.61 -8.12
CA GLY A 342 -2.54 22.91 -8.80
C GLY A 342 -3.79 23.02 -9.68
N ASN A 343 -4.26 24.25 -9.92
CA ASN A 343 -5.50 24.51 -10.68
C ASN A 343 -5.49 24.01 -12.14
N ASN A 344 -4.34 23.59 -12.69
CA ASN A 344 -4.16 23.24 -14.11
C ASN A 344 -3.53 21.87 -14.37
N GLU A 345 -3.44 20.99 -13.39
CA GLU A 345 -2.82 19.66 -13.53
C GLU A 345 -3.84 18.54 -13.27
N PHE A 346 -3.71 17.44 -14.00
CA PHE A 346 -4.35 16.19 -13.61
C PHE A 346 -3.51 15.55 -12.51
N ILE A 347 -4.15 15.01 -11.48
CA ILE A 347 -3.46 14.19 -10.48
C ILE A 347 -3.94 12.75 -10.63
N THR A 348 -3.04 11.76 -10.53
CA THR A 348 -3.47 10.37 -10.37
C THR A 348 -3.45 9.99 -8.90
N ASP A 349 -4.52 9.36 -8.45
CA ASP A 349 -4.62 8.71 -7.14
C ASP A 349 -4.85 7.22 -7.38
N LYS A 350 -3.77 6.45 -7.28
CA LYS A 350 -3.77 5.02 -7.56
C LYS A 350 -3.73 4.28 -6.25
N MET A 351 -4.86 3.74 -5.86
CA MET A 351 -4.96 2.74 -4.81
C MET A 351 -5.90 1.65 -5.31
N PRO A 352 -5.47 0.37 -5.36
CA PRO A 352 -6.33 -0.71 -5.84
C PRO A 352 -7.73 -0.64 -5.20
N HIS A 353 -7.77 -0.51 -3.87
CA HIS A 353 -9.01 -0.43 -3.08
C HIS A 353 -9.87 0.82 -3.27
N ASN A 354 -9.49 1.80 -4.10
CA ASN A 354 -10.34 2.96 -4.39
C ASN A 354 -11.72 2.54 -4.96
N PHE A 355 -11.86 1.32 -5.50
CA PHE A 355 -13.15 0.75 -5.91
C PHE A 355 -14.18 0.70 -4.77
N LYS A 356 -13.73 0.62 -3.50
CA LYS A 356 -14.62 0.65 -2.32
C LYS A 356 -15.22 2.04 -2.09
N SER A 357 -14.56 3.09 -2.57
CA SER A 357 -14.87 4.48 -2.29
C SER A 357 -15.44 5.25 -3.48
N LEU A 358 -15.81 4.58 -4.59
CA LEU A 358 -16.32 5.26 -5.79
C LEU A 358 -17.56 6.11 -5.50
N GLY A 359 -18.44 5.66 -4.61
CA GLY A 359 -19.60 6.44 -4.17
C GLY A 359 -19.24 7.72 -3.39
N ILE A 360 -18.11 7.73 -2.67
CA ILE A 360 -17.58 8.93 -1.99
C ILE A 360 -16.91 9.84 -3.01
N ILE A 361 -16.02 9.30 -3.85
CA ILE A 361 -15.32 10.02 -4.92
C ILE A 361 -16.34 10.77 -5.78
N ALA A 362 -17.41 10.09 -6.18
CA ALA A 362 -18.41 10.67 -7.06
C ALA A 362 -19.16 11.86 -6.45
N ARG A 363 -19.44 11.80 -5.14
CA ARG A 363 -20.17 12.85 -4.38
C ARG A 363 -19.27 14.01 -3.98
N ALA A 364 -18.05 13.74 -3.51
CA ALA A 364 -17.09 14.74 -3.05
C ALA A 364 -16.34 15.43 -4.20
N LEU A 365 -16.12 14.73 -5.31
CA LEU A 365 -15.29 15.19 -6.44
C LEU A 365 -16.06 15.02 -7.77
N PRO A 366 -16.94 15.98 -8.12
CA PRO A 366 -17.79 15.87 -9.31
C PRO A 366 -17.04 15.72 -10.64
N ASN A 367 -15.81 16.25 -10.73
CA ASN A 367 -14.97 16.19 -11.93
C ASN A 367 -13.97 15.02 -11.91
N ALA A 368 -14.04 14.14 -10.90
CA ALA A 368 -13.15 12.98 -10.82
C ALA A 368 -13.45 11.98 -11.94
N ARG A 369 -12.40 11.46 -12.54
CA ARG A 369 -12.45 10.37 -13.53
C ARG A 369 -11.98 9.08 -12.86
N ILE A 370 -12.61 7.96 -13.20
CA ILE A 370 -12.29 6.66 -12.60
C ILE A 370 -11.83 5.71 -13.70
N ILE A 371 -10.64 5.12 -13.51
CA ILE A 371 -10.13 4.05 -14.36
C ILE A 371 -10.08 2.76 -13.52
N HIS A 372 -10.92 1.80 -13.90
CA HIS A 372 -11.01 0.49 -13.27
C HIS A 372 -10.17 -0.53 -14.07
N CYS A 373 -9.02 -0.92 -13.52
CA CYS A 373 -8.14 -1.94 -14.09
C CYS A 373 -8.64 -3.36 -13.78
N ARG A 374 -8.88 -4.13 -14.83
CA ARG A 374 -9.32 -5.54 -14.80
C ARG A 374 -8.23 -6.45 -15.34
N ARG A 375 -8.27 -7.71 -14.90
CA ARG A 375 -7.37 -8.77 -15.37
C ARG A 375 -8.09 -10.10 -15.33
N GLN A 376 -7.74 -11.01 -16.23
CA GLN A 376 -8.31 -12.35 -16.27
C GLN A 376 -8.15 -13.06 -14.91
N PRO A 377 -9.23 -13.67 -14.36
CA PRO A 377 -9.23 -14.25 -13.02
C PRO A 377 -8.12 -15.26 -12.75
N ARG A 378 -7.79 -16.12 -13.72
CA ARG A 378 -6.73 -17.14 -13.57
C ARG A 378 -5.36 -16.51 -13.28
N ASP A 379 -4.96 -15.53 -14.09
CA ASP A 379 -3.70 -14.82 -13.84
C ASP A 379 -3.75 -13.94 -12.59
N LEU A 380 -4.87 -13.28 -12.34
CA LEU A 380 -5.07 -12.46 -11.15
C LEU A 380 -4.91 -13.29 -9.88
N TYR A 381 -5.53 -14.47 -9.82
CA TYR A 381 -5.54 -15.32 -8.63
C TYR A 381 -4.14 -15.83 -8.33
N TRP A 382 -3.47 -16.36 -9.35
CA TRP A 382 -2.08 -16.80 -9.20
C TRP A 382 -1.15 -15.64 -8.80
N ALA A 383 -1.29 -14.47 -9.43
CA ALA A 383 -0.48 -13.30 -9.11
C ALA A 383 -0.69 -12.79 -7.69
N CYS A 384 -1.93 -12.83 -7.17
CA CYS A 384 -2.24 -12.45 -5.80
C CYS A 384 -1.71 -13.50 -4.81
N PHE A 385 -1.96 -14.79 -5.05
CA PHE A 385 -1.61 -15.86 -4.11
C PHE A 385 -0.10 -15.92 -3.81
N ARG A 386 0.74 -15.74 -4.85
CA ARG A 386 2.20 -15.77 -4.75
C ARG A 386 2.84 -14.45 -4.32
N GLN A 387 2.04 -13.42 -4.05
CA GLN A 387 2.47 -12.14 -3.54
C GLN A 387 2.22 -12.06 -2.04
N LEU A 388 3.25 -11.71 -1.27
CA LEU A 388 3.05 -11.35 0.13
C LEU A 388 2.55 -9.91 0.23
N PHE A 389 1.33 -9.73 0.70
CA PHE A 389 0.70 -8.44 0.93
C PHE A 389 0.77 -8.01 2.41
N ALA A 390 0.69 -6.70 2.64
CA ALA A 390 0.38 -6.15 3.95
C ALA A 390 -1.12 -6.38 4.30
N ASN A 391 -1.56 -5.84 5.45
CA ASN A 391 -2.94 -5.95 5.93
C ASN A 391 -3.98 -5.46 4.87
N GLY A 392 -5.22 -5.95 4.96
CA GLY A 392 -6.32 -5.60 4.05
C GLY A 392 -6.33 -6.36 2.72
N HIS A 393 -5.68 -7.52 2.72
CA HIS A 393 -5.54 -8.44 1.58
C HIS A 393 -5.58 -9.90 2.03
N GLU A 394 -6.17 -10.18 3.19
CA GLU A 394 -6.12 -11.48 3.84
C GLU A 394 -6.79 -12.57 3.01
N TYR A 395 -7.81 -12.19 2.21
CA TYR A 395 -8.45 -13.05 1.22
C TYR A 395 -7.48 -13.65 0.19
N THR A 396 -6.31 -13.04 -0.06
CA THR A 396 -5.37 -13.49 -1.10
C THR A 396 -4.62 -14.78 -0.76
N TYR A 397 -4.61 -15.16 0.52
CA TYR A 397 -3.89 -16.33 1.00
C TYR A 397 -4.68 -17.62 0.88
N ASP A 398 -5.89 -17.62 0.30
CA ASP A 398 -6.70 -18.83 0.08
C ASP A 398 -7.52 -18.67 -1.19
N PHE A 399 -7.44 -19.62 -2.12
CA PHE A 399 -8.10 -19.49 -3.42
C PHE A 399 -9.64 -19.44 -3.31
N THR A 400 -10.23 -20.18 -2.36
CA THR A 400 -11.69 -20.17 -2.14
C THR A 400 -12.14 -18.82 -1.57
N ARG A 401 -11.44 -18.29 -0.57
CA ARG A 401 -11.73 -16.95 -0.02
C ARG A 401 -11.51 -15.86 -1.06
N MET A 402 -10.45 -15.96 -1.85
CA MET A 402 -10.18 -15.04 -2.94
C MET A 402 -11.31 -15.05 -3.97
N HIS A 403 -11.85 -16.23 -4.29
CA HIS A 403 -12.99 -16.37 -5.19
C HIS A 403 -14.25 -15.71 -4.65
N GLN A 404 -14.59 -15.96 -3.38
CA GLN A 404 -15.73 -15.33 -2.72
C GLN A 404 -15.59 -13.80 -2.66
N TYR A 405 -14.38 -13.30 -2.37
CA TYR A 405 -14.08 -11.88 -2.39
C TYR A 405 -14.24 -11.29 -3.81
N TYR A 406 -13.72 -11.97 -4.84
CA TYR A 406 -13.85 -11.58 -6.24
C TYR A 406 -15.31 -11.48 -6.69
N GLN A 407 -16.17 -12.42 -6.25
CA GLN A 407 -17.61 -12.36 -6.53
C GLN A 407 -18.28 -11.14 -5.88
N SER A 408 -17.99 -10.86 -4.60
CA SER A 408 -18.48 -9.65 -3.93
C SER A 408 -17.96 -8.36 -4.58
N TYR A 409 -16.69 -8.35 -4.99
CA TYR A 409 -16.08 -7.26 -5.74
C TYR A 409 -16.81 -7.00 -7.06
N ARG A 410 -17.10 -8.04 -7.85
CA ARG A 410 -17.84 -7.90 -9.11
C ARG A 410 -19.24 -7.33 -8.90
N LYS A 411 -19.97 -7.81 -7.89
CA LYS A 411 -21.29 -7.27 -7.53
C LYS A 411 -21.22 -5.78 -7.20
N LEU A 412 -20.22 -5.38 -6.42
CA LEU A 412 -19.99 -3.97 -6.10
C LEU A 412 -19.65 -3.14 -7.34
N MET A 413 -18.82 -3.65 -8.25
CA MET A 413 -18.52 -2.95 -9.50
C MET A 413 -19.75 -2.82 -10.40
N THR A 414 -20.61 -3.84 -10.50
CA THR A 414 -21.88 -3.75 -11.23
C THR A 414 -22.79 -2.65 -10.67
N LEU A 415 -22.85 -2.50 -9.35
CA LEU A 415 -23.57 -1.38 -8.72
C LEU A 415 -22.99 -0.04 -9.17
N TRP A 416 -21.67 0.09 -9.22
CA TRP A 416 -21.00 1.32 -9.66
C TRP A 416 -21.23 1.63 -11.13
N ASP A 417 -21.23 0.64 -12.00
CA ASP A 417 -21.52 0.85 -13.43
C ASP A 417 -22.94 1.40 -13.62
N LEU A 418 -23.90 0.93 -12.81
CA LEU A 418 -25.27 1.42 -12.80
C LEU A 418 -25.39 2.84 -12.20
N GLN A 419 -24.63 3.14 -11.14
CA GLN A 419 -24.74 4.42 -10.42
C GLN A 419 -23.86 5.54 -10.99
N LEU A 420 -22.85 5.21 -11.80
CA LEU A 420 -21.84 6.14 -12.32
C LEU A 420 -21.68 6.04 -13.85
N PRO A 421 -22.76 6.08 -14.64
CA PRO A 421 -22.68 5.96 -16.10
C PRO A 421 -21.74 7.00 -16.69
N GLY A 422 -20.82 6.55 -17.54
CA GLY A 422 -19.85 7.40 -18.24
C GLY A 422 -18.70 7.94 -17.38
N ARG A 423 -18.64 7.65 -16.06
CA ARG A 423 -17.55 8.09 -15.18
C ARG A 423 -16.46 7.06 -14.95
N ILE A 424 -16.72 5.80 -15.33
CA ILE A 424 -15.79 4.67 -15.15
C ILE A 424 -15.33 4.19 -16.53
N TYR A 425 -14.02 4.25 -16.77
CA TYR A 425 -13.39 3.56 -17.89
C TYR A 425 -12.87 2.21 -17.41
N HIS A 426 -13.30 1.13 -18.05
CA HIS A 426 -12.81 -0.22 -17.74
C HIS A 426 -11.61 -0.57 -18.61
N LEU A 427 -10.45 -0.71 -17.99
CA LEU A 427 -9.21 -1.06 -18.64
C LEU A 427 -8.91 -2.54 -18.43
N ASP A 428 -8.94 -3.34 -19.49
CA ASP A 428 -8.48 -4.74 -19.46
C ASP A 428 -6.96 -4.79 -19.65
N TYR A 429 -6.25 -5.39 -18.70
CA TYR A 429 -4.80 -5.55 -18.76
C TYR A 429 -4.35 -6.26 -20.04
N GLU A 430 -5.04 -7.32 -20.42
CA GLU A 430 -4.72 -8.10 -21.63
C GLU A 430 -4.87 -7.25 -22.89
N ARG A 431 -5.86 -6.36 -22.93
CA ARG A 431 -6.09 -5.44 -24.04
C ARG A 431 -5.06 -4.31 -24.06
N LEU A 432 -4.68 -3.76 -22.90
CA LEU A 432 -3.59 -2.79 -22.80
C LEU A 432 -2.28 -3.33 -23.40
N VAL A 433 -1.99 -4.61 -23.19
CA VAL A 433 -0.77 -5.24 -23.68
C VAL A 433 -0.87 -5.64 -25.16
N THR A 434 -2.02 -6.12 -25.62
CA THR A 434 -2.20 -6.63 -26.99
C THR A 434 -2.66 -5.58 -28.00
N GLN A 435 -3.30 -4.51 -27.54
CA GLN A 435 -3.89 -3.42 -28.35
C GLN A 435 -3.48 -2.06 -27.77
N THR A 436 -2.21 -1.92 -27.40
CA THR A 436 -1.69 -0.76 -26.66
C THR A 436 -2.12 0.57 -27.28
N ASP A 437 -1.87 0.79 -28.57
CA ASP A 437 -2.14 2.07 -29.22
C ASP A 437 -3.62 2.48 -29.16
N ALA A 438 -4.54 1.55 -29.43
CA ALA A 438 -5.97 1.79 -29.35
C ALA A 438 -6.40 2.13 -27.93
N VAL A 439 -5.90 1.40 -26.93
CA VAL A 439 -6.22 1.63 -25.52
C VAL A 439 -5.66 2.96 -25.01
N LEU A 440 -4.43 3.32 -25.41
CA LEU A 440 -3.84 4.61 -25.05
C LEU A 440 -4.62 5.78 -25.67
N GLN A 441 -5.07 5.65 -26.91
CA GLN A 441 -5.94 6.66 -27.54
C GLN A 441 -7.25 6.83 -26.76
N GLU A 442 -7.96 5.74 -26.45
CA GLU A 442 -9.20 5.76 -25.67
C GLU A 442 -9.01 6.38 -24.28
N LEU A 443 -7.88 6.07 -23.62
CA LEU A 443 -7.52 6.66 -22.33
C LEU A 443 -7.30 8.17 -22.44
N SER A 444 -6.62 8.63 -23.50
CA SER A 444 -6.41 10.07 -23.73
C SER A 444 -7.74 10.80 -23.92
N GLU A 445 -8.65 10.22 -24.72
CA GLU A 445 -9.99 10.76 -24.95
C GLU A 445 -10.83 10.79 -23.66
N PHE A 446 -10.80 9.71 -22.87
CA PHE A 446 -11.51 9.63 -21.59
C PHE A 446 -10.97 10.62 -20.55
N ILE A 447 -9.64 10.77 -20.47
CA ILE A 447 -8.99 11.73 -19.56
C ILE A 447 -9.22 13.17 -20.05
N GLY A 448 -9.27 13.39 -21.36
CA GLY A 448 -9.30 14.72 -21.96
C GLY A 448 -7.93 15.39 -21.96
N CYS A 449 -6.84 14.63 -22.11
CA CYS A 449 -5.50 15.17 -22.35
C CYS A 449 -5.17 15.18 -23.86
N GLU A 450 -4.16 15.96 -24.25
CA GLU A 450 -3.72 16.10 -25.66
C GLU A 450 -3.40 14.74 -26.29
N SER A 451 -3.96 14.45 -27.47
CA SER A 451 -3.88 13.16 -28.17
C SER A 451 -2.50 12.77 -28.69
N ASP A 452 -1.58 13.73 -28.79
CA ASP A 452 -0.31 13.56 -29.53
C ASP A 452 0.86 13.11 -28.65
N PHE A 453 0.61 12.74 -27.39
CA PHE A 453 1.66 12.28 -26.47
C PHE A 453 1.91 10.76 -26.58
N ASP A 454 3.15 10.36 -26.87
CA ASP A 454 3.54 8.95 -26.91
C ASP A 454 3.86 8.37 -25.52
N TRP A 455 2.92 7.62 -24.94
CA TRP A 455 3.11 6.95 -23.64
C TRP A 455 3.98 5.67 -23.70
N ARG A 456 4.44 5.22 -24.88
CA ARG A 456 5.19 3.94 -25.01
C ARG A 456 6.53 3.94 -24.26
N GLY A 457 7.15 5.10 -24.11
CA GLY A 457 8.43 5.30 -23.42
C GLY A 457 8.37 5.25 -21.90
N PHE A 458 7.26 4.84 -21.27
CA PHE A 458 7.09 4.97 -19.82
C PHE A 458 8.16 4.30 -18.95
N HIS A 459 8.65 3.15 -19.40
CA HIS A 459 9.71 2.37 -18.74
C HIS A 459 11.07 3.10 -18.70
N LEU A 460 11.26 4.13 -19.54
CA LEU A 460 12.47 4.96 -19.60
C LEU A 460 12.45 6.14 -18.63
N ALA A 461 11.30 6.46 -18.03
CA ALA A 461 11.11 7.69 -17.25
C ALA A 461 11.92 7.73 -15.94
N GLY A 462 12.63 6.65 -15.56
CA GLY A 462 13.62 6.64 -14.46
C GLY A 462 13.06 6.92 -13.07
N ARG A 463 11.74 6.86 -12.87
CA ARG A 463 11.09 7.35 -11.64
C ARG A 463 11.23 6.37 -10.48
N PRO A 464 11.26 6.87 -9.23
CA PRO A 464 11.09 6.03 -8.06
C PRO A 464 9.70 5.36 -8.07
N MET A 465 9.64 4.07 -7.71
CA MET A 465 8.39 3.31 -7.69
C MET A 465 8.26 2.45 -6.44
N ALA A 466 7.59 2.97 -5.42
CA ALA A 466 7.27 2.27 -4.18
C ALA A 466 6.07 1.32 -4.34
N THR A 467 6.16 0.35 -5.25
CA THR A 467 5.09 -0.62 -5.53
C THR A 467 5.63 -2.03 -5.70
N LEU A 468 4.83 -3.03 -5.31
CA LEU A 468 5.15 -4.46 -5.47
C LEU A 468 5.32 -4.88 -6.94
N SER A 469 4.91 -4.04 -7.89
CA SER A 469 5.08 -4.24 -9.33
C SER A 469 6.33 -3.55 -9.92
N SER A 470 7.18 -2.90 -9.11
CA SER A 470 8.23 -1.99 -9.60
C SER A 470 9.11 -2.61 -10.69
N GLU A 471 9.64 -3.82 -10.48
CA GLU A 471 10.47 -4.52 -11.46
C GLU A 471 9.76 -4.80 -12.78
N GLN A 472 8.44 -5.05 -12.75
CA GLN A 472 7.65 -5.30 -13.95
C GLN A 472 7.38 -4.01 -14.74
N VAL A 473 7.16 -2.90 -14.02
CA VAL A 473 6.87 -1.59 -14.63
C VAL A 473 8.13 -0.94 -15.23
N ARG A 474 9.33 -1.33 -14.78
CA ARG A 474 10.61 -0.91 -15.40
C ARG A 474 10.91 -1.60 -16.73
N GLN A 475 10.03 -2.48 -17.21
CA GLN A 475 10.17 -3.15 -18.50
C GLN A 475 9.20 -2.56 -19.53
N PRO A 476 9.51 -2.62 -20.84
CA PRO A 476 8.52 -2.36 -21.89
C PRO A 476 7.29 -3.25 -21.71
N LEU A 477 6.12 -2.85 -22.22
CA LEU A 477 4.93 -3.71 -22.21
C LEU A 477 5.26 -5.07 -22.84
N TYR A 478 4.92 -6.15 -22.12
CA TYR A 478 5.35 -7.49 -22.48
C TYR A 478 4.28 -8.52 -22.12
N ALA A 479 4.00 -9.43 -23.06
CA ALA A 479 2.92 -10.40 -22.95
C ALA A 479 3.17 -11.51 -21.91
N THR A 480 4.37 -11.63 -21.33
CA THR A 480 4.68 -12.73 -20.39
C THR A 480 3.86 -12.69 -19.08
N GLY A 481 3.18 -11.58 -18.81
CA GLY A 481 2.20 -11.49 -17.73
C GLY A 481 0.85 -12.14 -18.05
N ILE A 482 0.55 -12.40 -19.32
CA ILE A 482 -0.69 -13.05 -19.78
C ILE A 482 -0.47 -14.57 -19.78
N GLU A 483 -1.44 -15.31 -19.26
CA GLU A 483 -1.43 -16.76 -19.08
C GLU A 483 -0.22 -17.28 -18.28
N ASN A 484 0.37 -16.44 -17.42
CA ASN A 484 1.51 -16.82 -16.57
C ASN A 484 1.12 -17.91 -15.54
N TRP A 485 -0.16 -18.05 -15.22
CA TRP A 485 -0.68 -19.17 -14.41
C TRP A 485 -0.36 -20.54 -15.05
N ARG A 486 -0.25 -20.65 -16.38
CA ARG A 486 0.03 -21.92 -17.08
C ARG A 486 1.37 -22.54 -16.70
N ARG A 487 2.33 -21.74 -16.22
CA ARG A 487 3.58 -22.28 -15.67
C ARG A 487 3.36 -23.24 -14.50
N PHE A 488 2.23 -23.07 -13.80
CA PHE A 488 1.78 -23.87 -12.65
C PHE A 488 0.45 -24.59 -12.95
N GLU A 489 0.15 -24.85 -14.23
CA GLU A 489 -1.11 -25.46 -14.69
C GLU A 489 -1.44 -26.74 -13.92
N SER A 490 -0.48 -27.66 -13.80
CA SER A 490 -0.65 -28.92 -13.06
C SER A 490 -1.06 -28.75 -11.59
N GLN A 491 -0.67 -27.65 -10.94
CA GLN A 491 -1.02 -27.37 -9.54
C GLN A 491 -2.33 -26.56 -9.43
N LEU A 492 -2.59 -25.67 -10.40
CA LEU A 492 -3.69 -24.73 -10.37
C LEU A 492 -4.97 -25.27 -11.00
N GLU A 493 -4.88 -26.13 -12.02
CA GLU A 493 -6.03 -26.67 -12.74
C GLU A 493 -7.05 -27.37 -11.82
N PRO A 494 -6.67 -28.26 -10.88
CA PRO A 494 -7.64 -28.86 -9.96
C PRO A 494 -8.39 -27.82 -9.11
N ILE A 495 -7.68 -26.76 -8.68
CA ILE A 495 -8.24 -25.67 -7.89
C ILE A 495 -9.17 -24.82 -8.75
N TYR A 496 -8.76 -24.50 -9.97
CA TYR A 496 -9.54 -23.68 -10.89
C TYR A 496 -10.79 -24.41 -11.40
N ASN A 497 -10.73 -25.72 -11.62
CA ASN A 497 -11.91 -26.55 -11.89
C ASN A 497 -12.90 -26.48 -10.72
N GLN A 498 -12.43 -26.67 -9.49
CA GLN A 498 -13.29 -26.58 -8.29
C GLN A 498 -13.97 -25.21 -8.16
N LEU A 499 -13.30 -24.13 -8.57
CA LEU A 499 -13.80 -22.76 -8.50
C LEU A 499 -14.59 -22.33 -9.75
N GLY A 500 -14.77 -23.19 -10.76
CA GLY A 500 -15.44 -22.87 -12.01
C GLY A 500 -14.70 -21.82 -12.85
N LEU A 501 -13.36 -21.78 -12.80
CA LEU A 501 -12.50 -20.85 -13.54
C LEU A 501 -11.92 -21.45 -14.83
N MET A 502 -12.02 -22.77 -15.02
CA MET A 502 -11.59 -23.47 -16.24
C MET A 502 -12.71 -23.58 -17.27
N ASP A 503 -13.96 -23.57 -16.81
CA ASP A 503 -15.13 -23.61 -17.68
C ASP A 503 -15.38 -22.21 -18.25
N THR A 504 -14.82 -21.94 -19.41
CA THR A 504 -15.22 -20.80 -20.25
C THR A 504 -16.30 -21.27 -21.21
N GLY A 505 -17.54 -21.25 -20.74
CA GLY A 505 -18.74 -21.10 -21.57
C GLY A 505 -19.14 -19.64 -21.62
#